data_AF-A0AAN7V3R6-F1
#
_entry.id   AF-A0AAN7V3R6-F1
#
_cell.length_a   1.000
_cell.length_b   1.000
_cell.length_c   1.000
_cell.angle_alpha   90.00
_cell.angle_beta   90.00
_cell.angle_gamma   90.00
#
_symmetry.space_group_name_H-M   'P 1'
#
loop_
_entity.id
_entity.type
_entity.pdbx_description
1 polymer ?
#
loop_
_entity_poly.entity_id
_entity_poly.type
_entity_poly.pdbx_seq_one_letter_code
_entity_poly.pdbx_strand_id
1 'polypeptide(L)'
;MKKLVIFFLVVVFSSSCNAQRPNNCTRKRCDEMTQVKDTVLNFPFGCIDSESLNNLWRCMCENSKNRCLGDVYNDCSSVLNAYGDDEGCETCNDLQQTIDSFRVVNYNCFCSVFLETVNACLCSEMLSDCPGAQFNQCFQQAGATASGIWS
;
A
#
# COMPACT_ATOMS: atom_id res chain seq x y z
N MET A 1 6.92 37.95 31.05
CA MET A 1 6.63 38.06 29.61
C MET A 1 6.29 36.68 29.07
N LYS A 2 5.16 36.61 28.36
CA LYS A 2 4.59 35.56 27.47
C LYS A 2 4.99 34.08 27.67
N LYS A 3 3.99 33.31 28.10
CA LYS A 3 3.89 31.84 28.07
C LYS A 3 3.90 31.33 26.63
N LEU A 4 4.64 30.27 26.35
CA LEU A 4 4.49 29.46 25.14
C LEU A 4 4.15 28.03 25.59
N VAL A 5 2.84 27.83 25.80
CA VAL A 5 2.27 26.49 25.97
C VAL A 5 2.05 25.97 24.56
N ILE A 6 2.90 25.04 24.12
CA ILE A 6 2.71 24.31 22.88
C ILE A 6 1.57 23.33 23.12
N PHE A 7 0.39 23.69 22.62
CA PHE A 7 -0.75 22.79 22.54
C PHE A 7 -0.45 21.74 21.45
N PHE A 8 -0.01 20.56 21.85
CA PHE A 8 -0.09 19.37 20.99
C PHE A 8 -1.57 19.03 20.85
N LEU A 9 -2.19 19.53 19.78
CA LEU A 9 -3.49 19.06 19.30
C LEU A 9 -3.30 17.63 18.81
N VAL A 10 -3.43 16.67 19.74
CA VAL A 10 -3.73 15.28 19.42
C VAL A 10 -5.14 15.28 18.86
N VAL A 11 -5.27 15.48 17.56
CA VAL A 11 -6.55 15.30 16.88
C VAL A 11 -6.78 13.80 16.79
N VAL A 12 -7.50 13.28 17.78
CA VAL A 12 -8.07 11.94 17.75
C VAL A 12 -9.15 11.94 16.67
N PHE A 13 -8.78 11.65 15.42
CA PHE A 13 -9.74 11.34 14.38
C PHE A 13 -10.22 9.91 14.59
N SER A 14 -11.16 9.76 15.53
CA SER A 14 -11.95 8.56 15.69
C SER A 14 -12.63 8.22 14.37
N SER A 15 -12.28 7.06 13.80
CA SER A 15 -13.07 6.29 12.85
C SER A 15 -13.67 7.05 11.64
N SER A 16 -12.88 7.34 10.62
CA SER A 16 -13.45 7.72 9.32
C SER A 16 -12.61 7.25 8.12
N CYS A 17 -12.30 5.96 8.05
CA CYS A 17 -11.94 5.28 6.79
C CYS A 17 -13.04 5.32 5.70
N ASN A 18 -14.14 6.05 5.91
CA ASN A 18 -15.38 5.97 5.12
C ASN A 18 -15.71 7.25 4.34
N ALA A 19 -14.91 8.31 4.39
CA ALA A 19 -15.36 9.60 3.85
C ALA A 19 -15.23 9.75 2.32
N GLN A 20 -14.54 8.86 1.60
CA GLN A 20 -14.27 9.06 0.15
C GLN A 20 -14.37 7.75 -0.67
N ARG A 21 -15.30 6.86 -0.36
CA ARG A 21 -15.56 5.71 -1.24
C ARG A 21 -16.40 6.13 -2.46
N PRO A 22 -16.03 5.72 -3.69
CA PRO A 22 -16.96 5.70 -4.81
C PRO A 22 -18.25 4.96 -4.42
N ASN A 23 -19.42 5.43 -4.90
CA ASN A 23 -20.75 4.91 -4.50
C ASN A 23 -20.95 3.40 -4.74
N ASN A 24 -20.07 2.75 -5.51
CA ASN A 24 -20.08 1.32 -5.82
C ASN A 24 -19.19 0.47 -4.90
N CYS A 25 -18.49 1.05 -3.92
CA CYS A 25 -17.53 0.31 -3.08
C CYS A 25 -18.13 -0.15 -1.75
N THR A 26 -18.30 -1.46 -1.59
CA THR A 26 -18.90 -2.07 -0.39
C THR A 26 -17.86 -2.29 0.71
N ARG A 27 -18.24 -2.06 1.98
CA ARG A 27 -17.38 -2.35 3.13
C ARG A 27 -17.32 -3.85 3.40
N LYS A 28 -16.12 -4.45 3.40
CA LYS A 28 -15.89 -5.81 3.91
C LYS A 28 -15.44 -5.78 5.37
N ARG A 29 -15.84 -6.79 6.15
CA ARG A 29 -15.35 -7.02 7.51
C ARG A 29 -14.00 -7.75 7.42
N CYS A 30 -13.05 -7.33 8.24
CA CYS A 30 -11.70 -7.88 8.24
C CYS A 30 -11.31 -8.16 9.68
N ASP A 31 -11.15 -9.43 10.00
CA ASP A 31 -10.96 -9.89 11.37
C ASP A 31 -9.48 -9.77 11.81
N GLU A 32 -8.54 -9.62 10.87
CA GLU A 32 -7.08 -9.64 11.11
C GLU A 32 -6.34 -8.44 10.48
N MET A 33 -6.83 -7.22 10.70
CA MET A 33 -6.27 -6.01 10.08
C MET A 33 -4.78 -5.77 10.39
N THR A 34 -4.34 -6.08 11.61
CA THR A 34 -2.96 -5.85 12.05
C THR A 34 -1.96 -6.71 11.28
N GLN A 35 -2.28 -7.99 11.07
CA GLN A 35 -1.42 -8.91 10.33
C GLN A 35 -1.32 -8.52 8.85
N VAL A 36 -2.46 -8.17 8.25
CA VAL A 36 -2.53 -7.67 6.87
C VAL A 36 -1.70 -6.38 6.67
N LYS A 37 -1.77 -5.46 7.64
CA LYS A 37 -0.97 -4.22 7.64
C LYS A 37 0.53 -4.52 7.67
N ASP A 38 0.98 -5.39 8.57
CA ASP A 38 2.40 -5.70 8.71
C ASP A 38 2.95 -6.42 7.47
N THR A 39 2.16 -7.30 6.84
CA THR A 39 2.53 -7.94 5.56
C THR A 39 2.76 -6.91 4.46
N VAL A 40 1.92 -5.90 4.34
CA VAL A 40 1.99 -4.91 3.25
C VAL A 40 3.07 -3.86 3.51
N LEU A 41 3.19 -3.34 4.74
CA LEU A 41 4.16 -2.29 5.06
C LEU A 41 5.60 -2.79 5.06
N ASN A 42 5.81 -4.04 5.45
CA ASN A 42 7.13 -4.65 5.48
C ASN A 42 7.41 -5.53 4.25
N PHE A 43 6.57 -5.42 3.21
CA PHE A 43 6.80 -6.15 1.97
C PHE A 43 8.11 -5.64 1.33
N PRO A 44 9.06 -6.53 0.99
CA PRO A 44 10.39 -6.10 0.61
C PRO A 44 10.44 -5.83 -0.89
N PHE A 45 9.83 -4.71 -1.32
CA PHE A 45 9.73 -4.38 -2.75
C PHE A 45 11.10 -4.25 -3.44
N GLY A 46 12.18 -3.96 -2.70
CA GLY A 46 13.55 -3.94 -3.23
C GLY A 46 14.03 -5.28 -3.80
N CYS A 47 13.44 -6.38 -3.35
CA CYS A 47 13.76 -7.74 -3.81
C CYS A 47 13.02 -8.15 -5.08
N ILE A 48 12.03 -7.37 -5.50
CA ILE A 48 11.22 -7.68 -6.67
C ILE A 48 11.88 -7.04 -7.89
N ASP A 49 11.90 -7.79 -9.00
CA ASP A 49 12.44 -7.29 -10.24
C ASP A 49 11.67 -6.10 -10.79
N SER A 50 12.38 -5.21 -11.49
CA SER A 50 11.82 -3.97 -12.00
C SER A 50 10.69 -4.22 -13.00
N GLU A 51 10.70 -5.32 -13.77
CA GLU A 51 9.63 -5.64 -14.71
C GLU A 51 8.33 -6.00 -13.98
N SER A 52 8.39 -6.87 -12.97
CA SER A 52 7.26 -7.23 -12.11
C SER A 52 6.68 -6.02 -11.39
N LEU A 53 7.52 -5.12 -10.88
CA LEU A 53 7.07 -3.88 -10.24
C LEU A 53 6.45 -2.91 -11.25
N ASN A 54 7.01 -2.81 -12.46
CA ASN A 54 6.40 -2.02 -13.54
C ASN A 54 5.02 -2.59 -13.94
N ASN A 55 4.89 -3.91 -14.04
CA ASN A 55 3.61 -4.57 -14.35
C ASN A 55 2.57 -4.32 -13.25
N LEU A 56 2.98 -4.42 -11.98
CA LEU A 56 2.14 -4.10 -10.83
C LEU A 56 1.70 -2.61 -10.87
N TRP A 57 2.65 -1.69 -11.09
CA TRP A 57 2.37 -0.25 -11.21
C TRP A 57 1.39 0.06 -12.33
N ARG A 58 1.62 -0.46 -13.54
CA ARG A 58 0.70 -0.29 -14.68
C ARG A 58 -0.67 -0.81 -14.34
N CYS A 59 -0.76 -2.00 -13.74
CA CYS A 59 -2.05 -2.56 -13.32
C CYS A 59 -2.78 -1.62 -12.35
N MET A 60 -2.12 -1.12 -11.30
CA MET A 60 -2.75 -0.28 -10.28
C MET A 60 -3.11 1.12 -10.81
N CYS A 61 -2.26 1.72 -11.65
CA CYS A 61 -2.41 3.09 -12.11
C CYS A 61 -3.32 3.21 -13.35
N GLU A 62 -3.33 2.21 -14.24
CA GLU A 62 -4.16 2.22 -15.45
C GLU A 62 -5.61 1.75 -15.17
N ASN A 63 -5.82 0.80 -14.23
CA ASN A 63 -7.15 0.24 -13.93
C ASN A 63 -7.93 0.97 -12.83
N SER A 64 -7.35 1.96 -12.16
CA SER A 64 -7.97 2.67 -11.03
C SER A 64 -9.20 3.50 -11.42
N LYS A 65 -9.35 3.84 -12.70
CA LYS A 65 -10.43 4.74 -13.17
C LYS A 65 -11.80 4.10 -12.97
N ASN A 66 -12.61 4.69 -12.09
CA ASN A 66 -13.99 4.30 -11.77
C ASN A 66 -14.18 2.95 -11.05
N ARG A 67 -13.10 2.31 -10.58
CA ARG A 67 -13.14 1.06 -9.82
C ARG A 67 -12.80 1.31 -8.34
N CYS A 68 -13.22 0.39 -7.48
CA CYS A 68 -12.82 0.39 -6.08
C CYS A 68 -11.34 0.05 -5.97
N LEU A 69 -10.54 0.92 -5.34
CA LEU A 69 -9.10 0.71 -5.22
C LEU A 69 -8.77 -0.62 -4.52
N GLY A 70 -9.56 -1.05 -3.53
CA GLY A 70 -9.36 -2.35 -2.87
C GLY A 70 -9.48 -3.52 -3.84
N ASP A 71 -10.44 -3.48 -4.78
CA ASP A 71 -10.59 -4.52 -5.80
C ASP A 71 -9.47 -4.44 -6.85
N VAL A 72 -9.06 -3.23 -7.24
CA VAL A 72 -7.91 -3.04 -8.15
C VAL A 72 -6.65 -3.62 -7.53
N TYR A 73 -6.36 -3.36 -6.26
CA TYR A 73 -5.18 -3.89 -5.59
C TYR A 73 -5.25 -5.41 -5.39
N ASN A 74 -6.44 -5.97 -5.10
CA ASN A 74 -6.63 -7.42 -5.06
C ASN A 74 -6.33 -8.08 -6.42
N ASP A 75 -6.80 -7.49 -7.52
CA ASP A 75 -6.53 -8.00 -8.86
C ASP A 75 -5.04 -7.87 -9.19
N CYS A 76 -4.46 -6.70 -8.91
CA CYS A 76 -3.10 -6.37 -9.32
C CYS A 76 -2.02 -7.03 -8.46
N SER A 77 -2.25 -7.29 -7.18
CA SER A 77 -1.27 -7.98 -6.32
C SER A 77 -0.91 -9.37 -6.85
N SER A 78 -1.84 -10.02 -7.56
CA SER A 78 -1.62 -11.32 -8.21
C SER A 78 -0.59 -11.29 -9.35
N VAL A 79 -0.31 -10.12 -9.92
CA VAL A 79 0.62 -9.93 -11.05
C VAL A 79 2.08 -10.03 -10.62
N LEU A 80 2.37 -9.73 -9.34
CA LEU A 80 3.71 -9.93 -8.79
C LEU A 80 4.10 -11.39 -8.94
N ASN A 81 5.26 -11.68 -9.51
CA ASN A 81 5.84 -13.01 -9.57
C ASN A 81 7.18 -13.03 -8.86
N ALA A 82 7.55 -14.18 -8.30
CA ALA A 82 8.91 -14.41 -7.84
C ALA A 82 9.76 -14.74 -9.07
N TYR A 83 10.47 -13.77 -9.63
CA TYR A 83 11.56 -14.10 -10.53
C TYR A 83 12.82 -14.46 -9.72
N GLY A 84 13.53 -15.47 -10.21
CA GLY A 84 14.66 -16.09 -9.55
C GLY A 84 15.98 -15.34 -9.74
N ASP A 85 16.74 -15.38 -8.66
CA ASP A 85 18.17 -15.23 -8.43
C ASP A 85 18.93 -13.92 -8.71
N ASP A 86 18.53 -12.98 -9.58
CA ASP A 86 19.41 -11.79 -9.82
C ASP A 86 18.75 -10.54 -10.46
N GLU A 87 17.48 -10.23 -10.18
CA GLU A 87 16.81 -9.10 -10.87
C GLU A 87 16.11 -8.05 -9.96
N GLY A 88 16.11 -8.24 -8.64
CA GLY A 88 15.80 -7.17 -7.69
C GLY A 88 17.02 -6.27 -7.41
N CYS A 89 16.79 -5.04 -6.96
CA CYS A 89 17.89 -4.13 -6.58
C CYS A 89 18.48 -4.45 -5.20
N GLU A 90 17.86 -5.38 -4.46
CA GLU A 90 18.32 -5.91 -3.18
C GLU A 90 18.31 -7.45 -3.20
N THR A 91 19.33 -8.08 -2.61
CA THR A 91 19.37 -9.54 -2.44
C THR A 91 18.58 -9.96 -1.20
N CYS A 92 17.66 -10.90 -1.35
CA CYS A 92 16.74 -11.28 -0.28
C CYS A 92 16.57 -12.80 -0.19
N ASN A 93 16.40 -13.29 1.04
CA ASN A 93 16.08 -14.69 1.32
C ASN A 93 14.56 -14.87 1.43
N ASP A 94 14.05 -16.07 1.15
CA ASP A 94 12.65 -16.48 1.38
C ASP A 94 11.58 -15.61 0.67
N LEU A 95 11.91 -15.10 -0.52
CA LEU A 95 11.08 -14.18 -1.29
C LEU A 95 9.71 -14.78 -1.66
N GLN A 96 9.66 -16.06 -2.00
CA GLN A 96 8.43 -16.74 -2.44
C GLN A 96 7.32 -16.70 -1.38
N GLN A 97 7.63 -17.05 -0.14
CA GLN A 97 6.65 -17.04 0.96
C GLN A 97 6.12 -15.63 1.23
N THR A 98 6.98 -14.64 1.08
CA THR A 98 6.64 -13.22 1.29
C THR A 98 5.71 -12.72 0.18
N ILE A 99 5.98 -13.07 -1.07
CA ILE A 99 5.11 -12.80 -2.22
C ILE A 99 3.74 -13.45 -2.05
N ASP A 100 3.70 -14.72 -1.66
CA ASP A 100 2.43 -15.42 -1.48
C ASP A 100 1.59 -14.80 -0.36
N SER A 101 2.24 -14.36 0.72
CA SER A 101 1.56 -13.63 1.80
C SER A 101 0.98 -12.30 1.34
N PHE A 102 1.69 -11.57 0.47
CA PHE A 102 1.20 -10.30 -0.10
C PHE A 102 0.03 -10.51 -1.07
N ARG A 103 0.10 -11.53 -1.93
CA ARG A 103 -0.95 -11.84 -2.92
C ARG A 103 -2.30 -12.18 -2.29
N VAL A 104 -2.30 -12.82 -1.12
CA VAL A 104 -3.54 -13.21 -0.42
C VAL A 104 -4.13 -12.10 0.45
N VAL A 105 -3.46 -10.94 0.54
CA VAL A 105 -4.00 -9.78 1.25
C VAL A 105 -5.29 -9.32 0.57
N ASN A 106 -6.36 -9.21 1.35
CA ASN A 106 -7.59 -8.58 0.88
C ASN A 106 -7.51 -7.06 1.09
N TYR A 107 -7.14 -6.32 0.06
CA TYR A 107 -6.97 -4.87 0.07
C TYR A 107 -8.27 -4.09 0.34
N ASN A 108 -9.44 -4.73 0.20
CA ASN A 108 -10.71 -4.14 0.67
C ASN A 108 -10.76 -3.92 2.19
N CYS A 109 -9.81 -4.49 2.93
CA CYS A 109 -9.61 -4.25 4.35
C CYS A 109 -8.95 -2.91 4.64
N PHE A 110 -8.14 -2.37 3.72
CA PHE A 110 -7.47 -1.11 3.94
C PHE A 110 -8.47 0.06 3.85
N CYS A 111 -8.17 1.12 4.61
CA CYS A 111 -8.93 2.35 4.53
C CYS A 111 -8.74 3.02 3.16
N SER A 112 -9.74 3.77 2.70
CA SER A 112 -9.63 4.46 1.41
C SER A 112 -8.43 5.41 1.39
N VAL A 113 -8.22 6.15 2.49
CA VAL A 113 -7.09 7.05 2.68
C VAL A 113 -5.74 6.37 2.43
N PHE A 114 -5.55 5.13 2.89
CA PHE A 114 -4.31 4.39 2.64
C PHE A 114 -4.14 4.11 1.16
N LEU A 115 -5.12 3.48 0.52
CA LEU A 115 -5.02 3.08 -0.88
C LEU A 115 -4.92 4.29 -1.82
N GLU A 116 -5.62 5.39 -1.49
CA GLU A 116 -5.54 6.67 -2.19
C GLU A 116 -4.16 7.29 -2.03
N THR A 117 -3.57 7.25 -0.83
CA THR A 117 -2.21 7.77 -0.59
C THR A 117 -1.17 6.97 -1.35
N VAL A 118 -1.27 5.63 -1.35
CA VAL A 118 -0.37 4.79 -2.15
C VAL A 118 -0.53 5.10 -3.64
N ASN A 119 -1.77 5.17 -4.14
CA ASN A 119 -2.02 5.44 -5.56
C ASN A 119 -1.57 6.84 -5.97
N ALA A 120 -1.83 7.87 -5.15
CA ALA A 120 -1.38 9.23 -5.40
C ALA A 120 0.16 9.32 -5.42
N CYS A 121 0.85 8.59 -4.54
CA CYS A 121 2.31 8.53 -4.55
C CYS A 121 2.82 7.81 -5.81
N LEU A 122 2.44 6.54 -6.01
CA LEU A 122 2.95 5.70 -7.09
C LEU A 122 2.58 6.20 -8.48
N CYS A 123 1.35 6.69 -8.68
CA CYS A 123 0.85 7.04 -10.01
C CYS A 123 1.12 8.51 -10.40
N SER A 124 1.82 9.28 -9.56
CA SER A 124 2.18 10.68 -9.84
C SER A 124 3.53 10.85 -10.55
N GLU A 125 4.39 9.83 -10.50
CA GLU A 125 5.75 9.90 -11.03
C GLU A 125 6.04 8.73 -11.99
N MET A 126 7.02 8.91 -12.86
CA MET A 126 7.60 7.79 -13.59
C MET A 126 8.43 6.92 -12.63
N LEU A 127 8.34 5.61 -12.81
CA LEU A 127 9.18 4.67 -12.08
C LEU A 127 10.65 4.82 -12.47
N SER A 128 11.52 4.70 -11.48
CA SER A 128 12.97 4.60 -11.66
C SER A 128 13.38 3.20 -12.11
N ASP A 129 14.64 3.04 -12.51
CA ASP A 129 15.22 1.74 -12.90
C ASP A 129 15.19 0.71 -11.77
N CYS A 130 15.11 1.17 -10.51
CA CYS A 130 14.99 0.37 -9.29
C CYS A 130 13.75 0.81 -8.48
N PRO A 131 12.53 0.45 -8.91
CA PRO A 131 11.31 1.02 -8.36
C PRO A 131 10.99 0.52 -6.96
N GLY A 132 11.65 -0.54 -6.47
CA GLY A 132 11.39 -1.11 -5.14
C GLY A 132 11.46 -0.09 -3.99
N ALA A 133 12.42 0.84 -4.04
CA ALA A 133 12.54 1.91 -3.04
C ALA A 133 11.35 2.89 -3.10
N GLN A 134 10.86 3.23 -4.29
CA GLN A 134 9.68 4.09 -4.46
C GLN A 134 8.42 3.41 -3.92
N PHE A 135 8.24 2.11 -4.21
CA PHE A 135 7.16 1.32 -3.63
C PHE A 135 7.22 1.31 -2.10
N ASN A 136 8.37 0.97 -1.52
CA ASN A 136 8.57 1.01 -0.06
C ASN A 136 8.17 2.36 0.53
N GLN A 137 8.65 3.47 -0.06
CA GLN A 137 8.33 4.82 0.40
C GLN A 137 6.83 5.13 0.33
N CYS A 138 6.17 4.83 -0.79
CA CYS A 138 4.74 5.10 -0.96
C CYS A 138 3.86 4.31 0.03
N PHE A 139 4.17 3.03 0.24
CA PHE A 139 3.45 2.19 1.20
C PHE A 139 3.68 2.65 2.65
N GLN A 140 4.91 3.01 3.01
CA GLN A 140 5.24 3.56 4.33
C GLN A 140 4.58 4.93 4.58
N GLN A 141 4.58 5.82 3.59
CA GLN A 141 3.88 7.10 3.65
C GLN A 141 2.39 6.91 3.88
N ALA A 142 1.76 5.98 3.16
CA ALA A 142 0.36 5.64 3.36
C ALA A 142 0.10 5.03 4.75
N GLY A 143 0.97 4.15 5.23
CA GLY A 143 0.92 3.58 6.57
C GLY A 143 0.96 4.67 7.65
N ALA A 144 1.90 5.61 7.53
CA ALA A 144 2.02 6.77 8.43
C ALA A 144 0.79 7.69 8.36
N THR A 145 0.28 7.97 7.17
CA THR A 145 -0.91 8.82 6.96
C THR A 145 -2.15 8.20 7.60
N ALA A 146 -2.27 6.87 7.55
CA ALA A 146 -3.38 6.16 8.15
C ALA A 146 -3.12 5.73 9.61
N SER A 147 -1.93 5.99 10.18
CA SER A 147 -1.47 5.51 11.51
C SER A 147 -2.38 5.87 12.69
N GLY A 148 -3.20 6.92 12.58
CA GLY A 148 -4.23 7.29 13.56
C GLY A 148 -5.60 6.62 13.37
N ILE A 149 -5.74 5.71 12.42
CA ILE A 149 -7.03 5.18 11.93
C ILE A 149 -7.07 3.64 11.95
N TRP A 150 -5.92 2.97 12.17
CA TRP A 150 -5.80 1.51 12.22
C TRP A 150 -6.09 0.87 13.59
N SER A 151 -6.27 1.70 14.62
CA SER A 151 -6.48 1.28 16.02
C SER A 151 -7.95 1.23 16.40
#